data_AF-A0A9P7D2W8-F1
#
_entry.id   AF-A0A9P7D2W8-F1
#
_cell.length_a   1.000
_cell.length_b   1.000
_cell.length_c   1.000
_cell.angle_alpha   90.00
_cell.angle_beta   90.00
_cell.angle_gamma   90.00
#
_symmetry.space_group_name_H-M   'P 1'
#
loop_
_entity.id
_entity.type
_entity.pdbx_description
1 polymer ?
#
loop_
_entity_poly.entity_id
_entity_poly.type
_entity_poly.pdbx_seq_one_letter_code
_entity_poly.pdbx_strand_id
1 'polypeptide(L)'
;ANVSLLKSGYLSCSPLQPTLVISLGCLELYHQICQRKPSFSVQGMVKVLCALHNRTYFQSLCDQFAVTFDTYLTILHEVKTLVDQALGRDTPHWHMLHACPACNYKVHSLNFLRSLYPARLDAFDGNNLLKCVDGSGHADECSFQSMYLIPAAEVDLFKDDVCLCPGTQITTGDNDEALSSNNSTCTENWKAANTTSENSINVFDQTGVFVSACRHGIVQTLVELRRSSELGKYALAMANKLIDVYGANGVTGYNIGCSFSKTIAASSVADKVKKANHRFVVNAFHGHAHNRHCQLQYHTLYQKGLGIKDLETCEHVFAGSNAVAPLIQHASYFHWLQCIDLQFDQWDLDHYQELSRPTSQVSTS
;
A
#
# COMPACT_ATOMS: atom_id res chain seq x y z
N ALA A 1 24.72 31.64 -0.59
CA ALA A 1 25.45 30.64 0.22
C ALA A 1 25.04 29.22 -0.14
N ASN A 2 23.75 28.84 -0.02
CA ASN A 2 23.30 27.45 -0.17
C ASN A 2 23.58 26.84 -1.56
N VAL A 3 23.42 27.60 -2.65
CA VAL A 3 23.78 27.13 -4.01
C VAL A 3 25.28 26.79 -4.11
N SER A 4 26.14 27.60 -3.51
CA SER A 4 27.58 27.35 -3.49
C SER A 4 27.93 26.13 -2.63
N LEU A 5 27.28 25.97 -1.48
CA LEU A 5 27.43 24.78 -0.63
C LEU A 5 27.02 23.51 -1.38
N LEU A 6 25.88 23.54 -2.08
CA LEU A 6 25.39 22.41 -2.86
C LEU A 6 26.35 22.02 -3.98
N LYS A 7 26.89 23.02 -4.70
CA LYS A 7 27.95 22.80 -5.71
C LYS A 7 29.22 22.20 -5.13
N SER A 8 29.50 22.46 -3.85
CA SER A 8 30.62 21.86 -3.12
C SER A 8 30.27 20.53 -2.45
N GLY A 9 29.07 19.98 -2.65
CA GLY A 9 28.65 18.69 -2.10
C GLY A 9 28.09 18.74 -0.68
N TYR A 10 27.57 19.89 -0.24
CA TYR A 10 27.00 20.08 1.10
C TYR A 10 25.62 20.72 1.07
N LEU A 11 24.77 20.34 2.02
CA LEU A 11 23.45 20.93 2.23
C LEU A 11 23.40 21.59 3.62
N SER A 12 22.89 22.82 3.66
CA SER A 12 22.78 23.61 4.88
C SER A 12 21.59 23.19 5.72
N CYS A 13 21.77 23.14 7.04
CA CYS A 13 20.68 22.85 7.99
C CYS A 13 19.75 24.06 8.26
N SER A 14 20.04 25.24 7.69
CA SER A 14 19.21 26.44 7.79
C SER A 14 19.29 27.25 6.49
N PRO A 15 18.16 27.77 5.99
CA PRO A 15 18.12 28.52 4.73
C PRO A 15 18.77 29.91 4.83
N LEU A 16 18.71 30.55 5.99
CA LEU A 16 19.11 31.96 6.17
C LEU A 16 20.53 32.11 6.73
N GLN A 17 20.89 31.30 7.73
CA GLN A 17 22.15 31.41 8.45
C GLN A 17 22.73 30.01 8.70
N PRO A 18 23.46 29.44 7.72
CA PRO A 18 24.01 28.10 7.86
C PRO A 18 25.17 28.08 8.86
N THR A 19 24.95 27.47 10.02
CA THR A 19 25.98 27.20 11.05
C THR A 19 26.46 25.77 11.03
N LEU A 20 25.64 24.86 10.49
CA LEU A 20 25.94 23.45 10.28
C LEU A 20 25.59 23.07 8.84
N VAL A 21 26.42 22.23 8.25
CA VAL A 21 26.21 21.64 6.92
C VAL A 21 26.42 20.14 7.00
N ILE A 22 25.68 19.40 6.18
CA ILE A 22 25.81 17.95 6.05
C ILE A 22 26.23 17.65 4.61
N SER A 23 27.17 16.73 4.43
CA SER A 23 27.59 16.34 3.07
C SER A 23 26.50 15.55 2.36
N LEU A 24 26.39 15.72 1.04
CA LEU A 24 25.47 14.94 0.22
C LEU A 24 25.76 13.44 0.32
N GLY A 25 27.04 13.06 0.44
CA GLY A 25 27.41 11.65 0.65
C GLY A 25 26.90 11.07 1.98
N CYS A 26 26.78 11.89 3.04
CA CYS A 26 26.20 11.45 4.31
C CYS A 26 24.67 11.30 4.21
N LEU A 27 24.01 12.22 3.50
CA LEU A 27 22.56 12.16 3.27
C LEU A 27 22.20 10.97 2.38
N GLU A 28 22.98 10.73 1.32
CA GLU A 28 22.81 9.57 0.44
C GLU A 28 23.08 8.26 1.19
N LEU A 29 24.11 8.20 2.04
CA LEU A 29 24.32 7.03 2.89
C LEU A 29 23.09 6.76 3.77
N TYR A 30 22.55 7.79 4.42
CA TYR A 30 21.35 7.62 5.24
C TYR A 30 20.12 7.23 4.41
N HIS A 31 19.96 7.80 3.21
CA HIS A 31 18.91 7.43 2.26
C HIS A 31 18.96 5.94 1.89
N GLN A 32 20.15 5.43 1.53
CA GLN A 32 20.37 4.01 1.25
C GLN A 32 20.10 3.14 2.49
N ILE A 33 20.44 3.61 3.69
CA ILE A 33 20.11 2.90 4.93
C ILE A 33 18.59 2.85 5.13
N CYS A 34 17.85 3.94 4.93
CA CYS A 34 16.39 3.93 5.03
C CYS A 34 15.75 2.94 4.05
N GLN A 35 16.27 2.86 2.83
CA GLN A 35 15.81 1.92 1.81
C GLN A 35 16.07 0.45 2.17
N ARG A 36 17.22 0.13 2.76
CA ARG A 36 17.62 -1.26 3.08
C ARG A 36 17.26 -1.71 4.49
N LYS A 37 17.12 -0.76 5.41
CA LYS A 37 16.79 -0.95 6.82
C LYS A 37 15.81 0.14 7.27
N PRO A 38 14.52 0.04 6.89
CA PRO A 38 13.50 1.06 7.15
C PRO A 38 13.19 1.33 8.62
N SER A 39 13.72 0.52 9.55
CA SER A 39 13.58 0.76 10.99
C SER A 39 14.71 1.64 11.57
N PHE A 40 15.65 2.10 10.75
CA PHE A 40 16.79 2.90 11.22
C PHE A 40 16.43 4.38 11.27
N SER A 41 16.43 4.97 12.47
CA SER A 41 15.92 6.32 12.69
C SER A 41 16.97 7.41 12.47
N VAL A 42 16.51 8.65 12.25
CA VAL A 42 17.35 9.85 12.17
C VAL A 42 18.17 10.00 13.45
N GLN A 43 17.54 9.79 14.61
CA GLN A 43 18.22 9.82 15.89
C GLN A 43 19.34 8.77 15.96
N GLY A 44 19.11 7.57 15.43
CA GLY A 44 20.12 6.52 15.31
C GLY A 44 21.31 7.00 14.47
N MET A 45 21.05 7.56 13.29
CA MET A 45 22.09 8.11 12.42
C MET A 45 22.89 9.22 13.09
N VAL A 46 22.22 10.18 13.73
CA VAL A 46 22.88 11.32 14.38
C VAL A 46 23.71 10.87 15.57
N LYS A 47 23.28 9.85 16.34
CA LYS A 47 24.12 9.24 17.39
C LYS A 47 25.39 8.60 16.82
N VAL A 48 25.29 7.91 15.68
CA VAL A 48 26.46 7.34 14.98
C VAL A 48 27.42 8.46 14.54
N LEU A 49 26.91 9.52 13.92
CA LEU A 49 27.72 10.67 13.52
C LEU A 49 28.39 11.35 14.72
N CYS A 50 27.65 11.55 15.82
CA CYS A 50 28.20 12.10 17.05
C CYS A 50 29.35 11.23 17.60
N ALA A 51 29.19 9.91 17.61
CA ALA A 51 30.24 8.99 18.04
C ALA A 51 31.48 9.05 17.13
N LEU A 52 31.29 9.08 15.80
CA LEU A 52 32.38 9.16 14.82
C LEU A 52 33.18 10.47 14.94
N HIS A 53 32.49 11.57 15.26
CA HIS A 53 33.12 12.89 15.42
C HIS A 53 33.55 13.20 16.85
N ASN A 54 33.43 12.24 17.78
CA ASN A 54 33.68 12.43 19.21
C ASN A 54 32.97 13.68 19.78
N ARG A 55 31.67 13.81 19.47
CA ARG A 55 30.79 14.90 19.92
C ARG A 55 29.62 14.36 20.74
N THR A 56 29.16 15.19 21.67
CA THR A 56 27.95 14.89 22.46
C THR A 56 26.71 15.03 21.59
N TYR A 57 25.78 14.07 21.71
CA TYR A 57 24.47 14.15 21.08
C TYR A 57 23.63 15.28 21.69
N PHE A 58 22.97 16.06 20.82
CA PHE A 58 21.96 17.05 21.20
C PHE A 58 20.74 16.89 20.30
N GLN A 59 19.55 17.16 20.85
CA GLN A 59 18.30 17.09 20.08
C GLN A 59 18.31 18.02 18.87
N SER A 60 18.90 19.21 19.00
CA SER A 60 19.06 20.16 17.90
C SER A 60 19.83 19.61 16.70
N LEU A 61 20.79 18.69 16.90
CA LEU A 61 21.49 18.02 15.80
C LEU A 61 20.57 17.02 15.08
N CYS A 62 19.68 16.37 15.82
CA CYS A 62 18.66 15.48 15.27
C CYS A 62 17.68 16.27 14.40
N ASP A 63 17.18 17.39 14.90
CA ASP A 63 16.23 18.25 14.19
C ASP A 63 16.88 18.86 12.93
N GLN A 64 18.12 19.35 13.05
CA GLN A 64 18.90 19.86 11.92
C GLN A 64 19.14 18.80 10.86
N PHE A 65 19.49 17.57 11.25
CA PHE A 65 19.66 16.48 10.30
C PHE A 65 18.35 16.12 9.62
N ALA A 66 17.24 15.99 10.36
CA ALA A 66 15.92 15.68 9.81
C ALA A 66 15.49 16.70 8.75
N VAL A 67 15.54 18.00 9.06
CA VAL A 67 15.19 19.08 8.11
C VAL A 67 16.09 19.05 6.87
N THR A 68 17.38 18.78 7.05
CA THR A 68 18.33 18.69 5.93
C THR A 68 18.04 17.47 5.06
N PHE A 69 17.66 16.35 5.68
CA PHE A 69 17.28 15.12 4.99
C PHE A 69 15.96 15.26 4.23
N ASP A 70 14.96 15.92 4.83
CA ASP A 70 13.71 16.26 4.13
C ASP A 70 13.99 17.14 2.91
N THR A 71 14.85 18.15 3.05
CA THR A 71 15.27 18.99 1.92
C THR A 71 15.98 18.18 0.83
N TYR A 72 16.83 17.22 1.24
CA TYR A 72 17.49 16.30 0.32
C TYR A 72 16.50 15.45 -0.48
N LEU A 73 15.53 14.84 0.21
CA LEU A 73 14.49 14.04 -0.42
C LEU A 73 13.61 14.89 -1.35
N THR A 74 13.27 16.11 -0.95
CA THR A 74 12.54 17.05 -1.83
C THR A 74 13.32 17.35 -3.11
N ILE A 75 14.63 17.58 -3.03
CA ILE A 75 15.46 17.78 -4.24
C ILE A 75 15.43 16.54 -5.13
N LEU A 76 15.56 15.33 -4.56
CA LEU A 76 15.50 14.10 -5.33
C LEU A 76 14.13 13.91 -6.00
N HIS A 77 13.04 14.20 -5.28
CA HIS A 77 11.68 14.12 -5.79
C HIS A 77 11.43 15.09 -6.95
N GLU A 78 11.88 16.35 -6.83
CA GLU A 78 11.78 17.35 -7.89
C GLU A 78 12.60 16.94 -9.13
N VAL A 79 13.83 16.45 -8.94
CA VAL A 79 14.65 15.94 -10.05
C VAL A 79 13.96 14.77 -10.73
N LYS A 80 13.41 13.81 -9.97
CA LYS A 80 12.66 12.68 -10.51
C LYS A 80 11.44 13.15 -11.29
N THR A 81 10.69 14.11 -10.77
CA THR A 81 9.51 14.69 -11.43
C THR A 81 9.88 15.32 -12.78
N LEU A 82 10.96 16.10 -12.83
CA LEU A 82 11.46 16.70 -14.07
C LEU A 82 11.93 15.64 -15.09
N VAL A 83 12.59 14.59 -14.61
CA VAL A 83 13.00 13.46 -15.46
C VAL A 83 11.79 12.72 -16.00
N ASP A 84 10.79 12.45 -15.17
CA ASP A 84 9.58 11.74 -15.56
C ASP A 84 8.77 12.57 -16.57
N GLN A 85 8.65 13.88 -16.38
CA GLN A 85 8.07 14.80 -17.38
C GLN A 85 8.83 14.77 -18.71
N ALA A 86 10.16 14.87 -18.67
CA ALA A 86 10.99 14.83 -19.88
C ALA A 86 10.89 13.50 -20.63
N LEU A 87 10.59 12.40 -19.93
CA LEU A 87 10.39 11.06 -20.48
C LEU A 87 8.92 10.73 -20.80
N GLY A 88 7.99 11.67 -20.59
CA GLY A 88 6.55 11.46 -20.82
C GLY A 88 5.91 10.46 -19.85
N ARG A 89 6.38 10.45 -18.60
CA ARG A 89 5.96 9.54 -17.52
C ARG A 89 5.07 10.18 -16.47
N ASP A 90 4.48 11.32 -16.81
CA ASP A 90 3.63 12.17 -15.96
C ASP A 90 2.13 12.00 -16.27
N THR A 91 1.76 11.00 -17.07
CA THR A 91 0.35 10.71 -17.37
C THR A 91 -0.38 10.14 -16.14
N PRO A 92 -1.72 10.31 -16.04
CA PRO A 92 -2.50 9.68 -14.97
C PRO A 92 -2.26 8.17 -14.89
N HIS A 93 -2.03 7.68 -13.66
CA HIS A 93 -1.80 6.26 -13.37
C HIS A 93 -0.58 5.65 -14.09
N TRP A 94 0.42 6.47 -14.47
CA TRP A 94 1.62 5.98 -15.15
C TRP A 94 2.29 4.81 -14.42
N HIS A 95 2.46 4.93 -13.09
CA HIS A 95 3.01 3.86 -12.25
C HIS A 95 2.27 2.54 -12.44
N MET A 96 0.95 2.53 -12.21
CA MET A 96 0.09 1.35 -12.37
C MET A 96 0.20 0.72 -13.78
N LEU A 97 0.27 1.55 -14.82
CA LEU A 97 0.32 1.13 -16.21
C LEU A 97 1.71 0.66 -16.67
N HIS A 98 2.79 0.99 -15.95
CA HIS A 98 4.16 0.76 -16.43
C HIS A 98 5.13 0.11 -15.43
N ALA A 99 4.80 0.06 -14.13
CA ALA A 99 5.70 -0.45 -13.10
C ALA A 99 6.02 -1.95 -13.24
N CYS A 100 5.07 -2.75 -13.71
CA CYS A 100 5.27 -4.19 -13.94
C CYS A 100 5.21 -4.54 -15.42
N PRO A 101 6.36 -4.60 -16.14
CA PRO A 101 6.40 -5.00 -17.54
C PRO A 101 5.72 -6.36 -17.80
N ALA A 102 5.89 -7.32 -16.90
CA ALA A 102 5.32 -8.66 -17.04
C ALA A 102 3.78 -8.68 -16.98
N CYS A 103 3.15 -7.73 -16.28
CA CYS A 103 1.69 -7.59 -16.26
C CYS A 103 1.17 -6.77 -17.45
N ASN A 104 1.91 -5.73 -17.86
CA ASN A 104 1.41 -4.71 -18.77
C ASN A 104 1.82 -4.94 -20.24
N TYR A 105 2.84 -5.76 -20.50
CA TYR A 105 3.25 -6.09 -21.86
C TYR A 105 2.37 -7.20 -22.46
N LYS A 106 1.46 -6.81 -23.37
CA LYS A 106 0.59 -7.74 -24.11
C LYS A 106 1.19 -8.05 -25.48
N VAL A 107 1.48 -9.33 -25.75
CA VAL A 107 2.03 -9.77 -27.05
C VAL A 107 0.89 -9.83 -28.08
N HIS A 108 0.91 -8.90 -29.04
CA HIS A 108 0.03 -8.92 -30.20
C HIS A 108 0.69 -9.68 -31.34
N SER A 109 0.71 -11.02 -31.29
CA SER A 109 1.16 -11.82 -32.44
C SER A 109 -0.02 -12.10 -33.40
N LEU A 110 0.21 -11.89 -34.70
CA LEU A 110 -0.77 -12.01 -35.79
C LEU A 110 -1.48 -13.37 -35.88
N ASN A 111 -0.96 -14.43 -35.24
CA ASN A 111 -1.48 -15.80 -35.35
C ASN A 111 -2.09 -16.36 -34.07
N PHE A 112 -1.98 -15.67 -32.93
CA PHE A 112 -2.57 -16.09 -31.66
C PHE A 112 -3.17 -14.89 -30.94
N LEU A 113 -4.35 -14.47 -31.40
CA LEU A 113 -5.24 -13.52 -30.72
C LEU A 113 -5.89 -14.17 -29.48
N ARG A 114 -5.09 -14.82 -28.63
CA ARG A 114 -5.60 -15.34 -27.36
C ARG A 114 -5.41 -14.27 -26.32
N SER A 115 -6.45 -13.47 -26.10
CA SER A 115 -6.53 -12.61 -24.92
C SER A 115 -6.21 -13.46 -23.69
N LEU A 116 -5.24 -13.01 -22.88
CA LEU A 116 -4.94 -13.65 -21.60
C LEU A 116 -6.24 -13.67 -20.77
N TYR A 117 -6.54 -14.81 -20.17
CA TYR A 117 -7.67 -14.97 -19.27
C TYR A 117 -7.21 -15.72 -18.00
N PRO A 118 -7.16 -15.04 -16.85
CA PRO A 118 -7.46 -13.63 -16.65
C PRO A 118 -6.44 -12.70 -17.32
N ALA A 119 -6.87 -11.48 -17.65
CA ALA A 119 -6.02 -10.47 -18.27
C ALA A 119 -5.02 -9.89 -17.27
N ARG A 120 -5.38 -9.90 -15.98
CA ARG A 120 -4.55 -9.39 -14.88
C ARG A 120 -4.85 -10.12 -13.57
N LEU A 121 -3.80 -10.28 -12.77
CA LEU A 121 -3.85 -10.88 -11.44
C LEU A 121 -3.25 -9.89 -10.43
N ASP A 122 -4.08 -9.44 -9.49
CA ASP A 122 -3.67 -8.62 -8.36
C ASP A 122 -4.16 -9.26 -7.06
N ALA A 123 -3.61 -8.80 -5.95
CA ALA A 123 -4.14 -9.04 -4.62
C ALA A 123 -4.31 -7.68 -3.95
N PHE A 124 -5.26 -7.57 -3.01
CA PHE A 124 -5.25 -6.47 -2.07
C PHE A 124 -5.64 -6.95 -0.68
N ASP A 125 -5.15 -6.23 0.33
CA ASP A 125 -5.57 -6.43 1.72
C ASP A 125 -5.23 -5.22 2.59
N GLY A 126 -5.71 -5.21 3.83
CA GLY A 126 -5.42 -4.23 4.86
C GLY A 126 -4.35 -4.69 5.84
N ASN A 127 -3.48 -3.77 6.25
CA ASN A 127 -2.50 -3.96 7.31
C ASN A 127 -2.65 -2.86 8.37
N ASN A 128 -2.90 -3.29 9.61
CA ASN A 128 -3.12 -2.40 10.75
C ASN A 128 -1.85 -2.10 11.55
N LEU A 129 -0.64 -2.41 11.06
CA LEU A 129 0.60 -2.13 11.79
C LEU A 129 1.19 -0.75 11.49
N LEU A 130 0.90 -0.16 10.32
CA LEU A 130 1.39 1.15 9.92
C LEU A 130 0.55 2.29 10.51
N LYS A 131 0.39 2.28 11.83
CA LYS A 131 -0.44 3.26 12.55
C LYS A 131 0.30 4.58 12.76
N CYS A 132 -0.45 5.66 12.90
CA CYS A 132 0.06 6.96 13.35
C CYS A 132 -0.87 7.54 14.42
N VAL A 133 -0.28 7.99 15.54
CA VAL A 133 -1.02 8.54 16.68
C VAL A 133 -1.65 9.87 16.28
N ASP A 134 -2.91 10.06 16.67
CA ASP A 134 -3.63 11.30 16.40
C ASP A 134 -2.99 12.51 17.07
N GLY A 135 -3.01 13.64 16.39
CA GLY A 135 -2.35 14.87 16.81
C GLY A 135 -0.81 14.86 16.67
N SER A 136 -0.20 13.77 16.17
CA SER A 136 1.24 13.74 15.88
C SER A 136 1.58 14.71 14.76
N GLY A 137 2.53 15.61 15.02
CA GLY A 137 2.97 16.59 14.02
C GLY A 137 1.91 17.61 13.61
N HIS A 138 0.95 17.98 14.46
CA HIS A 138 -0.07 18.99 14.13
C HIS A 138 0.49 20.38 13.74
N ALA A 139 1.74 20.67 14.11
CA ALA A 139 2.45 21.88 13.71
C ALA A 139 3.20 21.73 12.37
N ASP A 140 3.20 20.54 11.77
CA ASP A 140 3.82 20.28 10.48
C ASP A 140 2.83 20.61 9.35
N GLU A 141 3.12 21.67 8.60
CA GLU A 141 2.32 22.12 7.47
C GLU A 141 2.77 21.47 6.14
N CYS A 142 3.78 20.60 6.17
CA CYS A 142 4.28 19.93 4.97
C CYS A 142 3.22 18.99 4.38
N SER A 143 3.18 18.93 3.06
CA SER A 143 2.35 17.98 2.31
C SER A 143 3.24 17.10 1.45
N PHE A 144 2.86 15.83 1.33
CA PHE A 144 3.57 14.85 0.52
C PHE A 144 2.60 14.27 -0.51
N GLN A 145 3.00 14.27 -1.77
CA GLN A 145 2.23 13.67 -2.85
C GLN A 145 2.84 12.33 -3.22
N SER A 146 2.16 11.25 -2.83
CA SER A 146 2.57 9.89 -3.21
C SER A 146 1.91 9.47 -4.52
N MET A 147 2.66 8.79 -5.38
CA MET A 147 2.12 8.18 -6.60
C MET A 147 1.27 6.93 -6.32
N TYR A 148 1.42 6.32 -5.15
CA TYR A 148 0.67 5.12 -4.76
C TYR A 148 -0.70 5.47 -4.18
N LEU A 149 -0.84 6.62 -3.51
CA LEU A 149 -1.99 6.95 -2.67
C LEU A 149 -3.25 7.27 -3.49
N ILE A 150 -4.34 6.59 -3.17
CA ILE A 150 -5.69 7.01 -3.55
C ILE A 150 -6.15 8.08 -2.54
N PRO A 151 -6.49 9.30 -2.99
CA PRO A 151 -6.93 10.37 -2.11
C PRO A 151 -8.16 9.98 -1.29
N ALA A 152 -8.22 10.42 -0.02
CA ALA A 152 -9.37 10.17 0.87
C ALA A 152 -10.71 10.59 0.24
N ALA A 153 -10.73 11.68 -0.53
CA ALA A 153 -11.92 12.12 -1.25
C ALA A 153 -12.43 11.11 -2.29
N GLU A 154 -11.55 10.36 -2.97
CA GLU A 154 -11.96 9.27 -3.88
C GLU A 154 -12.50 8.07 -3.09
N VAL A 155 -11.95 7.80 -1.91
CA VAL A 155 -12.37 6.69 -1.05
C VAL A 155 -13.74 6.96 -0.44
N ASP A 156 -13.98 8.19 0.00
CA ASP A 156 -15.21 8.59 0.68
C ASP A 156 -16.45 8.61 -0.23
N LEU A 157 -16.26 8.47 -1.56
CA LEU A 157 -17.36 8.19 -2.49
C LEU A 157 -18.08 6.87 -2.17
N PHE A 158 -17.40 5.93 -1.51
CA PHE A 158 -17.91 4.59 -1.20
C PHE A 158 -18.31 4.41 0.27
N LYS A 159 -18.32 5.48 1.08
CA LYS A 159 -18.69 5.41 2.49
C LYS A 159 -20.13 4.88 2.67
N ASP A 160 -21.06 5.36 1.85
CA ASP A 160 -22.48 5.04 1.97
C ASP A 160 -22.82 3.65 1.37
N ASP A 161 -21.93 3.10 0.55
CA ASP A 161 -22.09 1.76 -0.04
C ASP A 161 -21.93 0.64 1.00
N VAL A 162 -21.21 0.90 2.10
CA VAL A 162 -21.03 -0.07 3.18
C VAL A 162 -22.34 -0.25 3.97
N CYS A 163 -23.14 0.81 4.09
CA CYS A 163 -24.46 0.80 4.74
C CYS A 163 -25.51 0.01 3.97
N LEU A 164 -25.32 -0.23 2.67
CA LEU A 164 -26.24 -1.01 1.82
C LEU A 164 -26.13 -2.52 2.03
N CYS A 165 -25.16 -2.99 2.83
CA CYS A 165 -25.03 -4.40 3.18
C CYS A 165 -26.09 -4.81 4.23
N PRO A 166 -27.01 -5.75 3.94
CA PRO A 166 -27.94 -6.27 4.93
C PRO A 166 -27.17 -7.17 5.92
N GLY A 167 -26.65 -6.54 6.98
CA GLY A 167 -25.85 -7.18 8.03
C GLY A 167 -25.67 -6.31 9.27
N THR A 168 -25.81 -4.98 9.15
CA THR A 168 -25.91 -4.08 10.30
C THR A 168 -27.35 -4.07 10.82
N GLN A 169 -27.79 -5.17 11.43
CA GLN A 169 -29.04 -5.15 12.19
C GLN A 169 -28.81 -4.35 13.48
N ILE A 170 -29.32 -3.12 13.48
CA ILE A 170 -29.79 -2.48 14.70
C ILE A 170 -30.84 -3.41 15.28
N THR A 171 -30.61 -3.91 16.48
CA THR A 171 -31.53 -4.79 17.21
C THR A 171 -32.87 -4.10 17.40
N THR A 172 -33.87 -4.47 16.60
CA THR A 172 -35.28 -4.35 16.95
C THR A 172 -35.91 -5.70 16.65
N GLY A 173 -36.37 -6.38 17.69
CA GLY A 173 -36.93 -7.72 17.61
C GLY A 173 -38.19 -7.75 16.74
N ASP A 174 -38.35 -8.83 15.99
CA ASP A 174 -39.41 -9.80 16.21
C ASP A 174 -39.16 -11.05 15.37
N ASN A 175 -39.70 -12.16 15.83
CA ASN A 175 -39.61 -13.49 15.23
C ASN A 175 -40.21 -13.51 13.82
N ASP A 176 -39.56 -14.18 12.88
CA ASP A 176 -40.26 -15.04 11.91
C ASP A 176 -39.29 -16.07 11.29
N GLU A 177 -39.63 -17.34 11.48
CA GLU A 177 -38.98 -18.49 10.85
C GLU A 177 -39.28 -18.49 9.34
N ALA A 178 -38.26 -18.30 8.51
CA ALA A 178 -38.34 -18.65 7.09
C ALA A 178 -36.99 -19.11 6.52
N LEU A 179 -37.04 -20.33 5.99
CA LEU A 179 -36.07 -21.04 5.18
C LEU A 179 -35.22 -20.13 4.26
N SER A 180 -34.00 -19.76 4.68
CA SER A 180 -32.96 -19.26 3.78
C SER A 180 -31.66 -20.03 4.01
N SER A 181 -31.25 -20.75 2.99
CA SER A 181 -30.14 -21.70 2.99
C SER A 181 -28.79 -21.04 3.30
N ASN A 182 -28.23 -21.34 4.47
CA ASN A 182 -26.83 -21.74 4.75
C ASN A 182 -25.65 -21.05 4.03
N ASN A 183 -25.76 -19.79 3.60
CA ASN A 183 -24.68 -19.08 2.90
C ASN A 183 -24.00 -17.95 3.73
N SER A 184 -24.33 -17.77 5.01
CA SER A 184 -23.80 -16.70 5.88
C SER A 184 -22.63 -17.12 6.78
N THR A 185 -22.35 -18.40 6.96
CA THR A 185 -21.54 -18.90 8.09
C THR A 185 -20.01 -18.72 7.95
N CYS A 186 -19.49 -18.20 6.82
CA CYS A 186 -18.04 -18.04 6.64
C CYS A 186 -17.45 -16.89 7.47
N THR A 187 -18.18 -15.77 7.60
CA THR A 187 -17.70 -14.57 8.30
C THR A 187 -17.95 -14.59 9.81
N GLU A 188 -18.90 -15.40 10.28
CA GLU A 188 -19.27 -15.51 11.69
C GLU A 188 -18.13 -16.07 12.56
N ASN A 189 -17.20 -16.84 11.99
CA ASN A 189 -16.07 -17.45 12.69
C ASN A 189 -14.73 -16.71 12.53
N TRP A 190 -14.69 -15.59 11.79
CA TRP A 190 -13.43 -14.92 11.44
C TRP A 190 -13.20 -13.62 12.22
N LYS A 191 -12.09 -13.58 12.98
CA LYS A 191 -11.65 -12.37 13.71
C LYS A 191 -11.39 -11.18 12.78
N ALA A 192 -10.90 -11.40 11.56
CA ALA A 192 -10.63 -10.31 10.60
C ALA A 192 -11.89 -9.51 10.20
N ALA A 193 -13.08 -10.11 10.30
CA ALA A 193 -14.35 -9.41 10.06
C ALA A 193 -14.85 -8.65 11.31
N ASN A 194 -14.34 -8.97 12.50
CA ASN A 194 -14.92 -8.59 13.79
C ASN A 194 -13.96 -7.92 14.78
N THR A 195 -12.70 -7.62 14.41
CA THR A 195 -11.74 -7.03 15.35
C THR A 195 -11.29 -5.64 14.96
N THR A 196 -11.98 -4.65 15.53
CA THR A 196 -11.31 -3.47 16.08
C THR A 196 -12.00 -3.14 17.39
N SER A 197 -11.29 -3.23 18.52
CA SER A 197 -11.85 -2.73 19.78
C SER A 197 -11.98 -1.20 19.65
N GLU A 198 -13.17 -0.67 19.93
CA GLU A 198 -13.49 0.77 19.85
C GLU A 198 -12.43 1.65 20.55
N ASN A 199 -11.85 1.15 21.64
CA ASN A 199 -10.81 1.84 22.41
C ASN A 199 -9.47 2.02 21.67
N SER A 200 -9.15 1.16 20.69
CA SER A 200 -7.90 1.26 19.91
C SER A 200 -7.99 2.24 18.74
N ILE A 201 -9.21 2.53 18.24
CA ILE A 201 -9.45 3.45 17.13
C ILE A 201 -9.26 4.91 17.57
N ASN A 202 -9.56 5.23 18.83
CA ASN A 202 -9.51 6.61 19.31
C ASN A 202 -8.09 7.18 19.50
N VAL A 203 -7.04 6.35 19.52
CA VAL A 203 -5.66 6.82 19.72
C VAL A 203 -4.95 7.18 18.42
N PHE A 204 -5.34 6.57 17.30
CA PHE A 204 -4.63 6.70 16.02
C PHE A 204 -5.50 7.40 14.98
N ASP A 205 -4.95 8.38 14.25
CA ASP A 205 -5.64 8.99 13.11
C ASP A 205 -5.57 8.06 11.89
N GLN A 206 -4.35 7.58 11.59
CA GLN A 206 -4.11 6.49 10.64
C GLN A 206 -4.06 5.16 11.41
N THR A 207 -4.98 4.25 11.12
CA THR A 207 -5.05 2.91 11.73
C THR A 207 -4.28 1.85 10.95
N GLY A 208 -3.77 2.19 9.76
CA GLY A 208 -3.02 1.30 8.89
C GLY A 208 -3.08 1.72 7.42
N VAL A 209 -2.84 0.74 6.54
CA VAL A 209 -2.89 0.89 5.08
C VAL A 209 -3.68 -0.23 4.44
N PHE A 210 -4.28 0.04 3.28
CA PHE A 210 -4.87 -0.97 2.40
C PHE A 210 -4.12 -0.94 1.08
N VAL A 211 -3.47 -2.04 0.71
CA VAL A 211 -2.52 -2.07 -0.41
C VAL A 211 -2.97 -3.07 -1.45
N SER A 212 -2.84 -2.70 -2.73
CA SER A 212 -2.89 -3.65 -3.82
C SER A 212 -1.51 -3.89 -4.42
N ALA A 213 -1.19 -5.16 -4.70
CA ALA A 213 0.03 -5.56 -5.38
C ALA A 213 -0.30 -6.54 -6.52
N CYS A 214 0.48 -6.51 -7.60
CA CYS A 214 0.31 -7.45 -8.70
C CYS A 214 0.90 -8.81 -8.33
N ARG A 215 0.60 -9.85 -9.11
CA ARG A 215 1.16 -11.20 -8.91
C ARG A 215 2.69 -11.32 -8.89
N HIS A 216 3.42 -10.27 -9.28
CA HIS A 216 4.89 -10.25 -9.29
C HIS A 216 5.49 -9.43 -8.13
N GLY A 217 4.70 -9.02 -7.14
CA GLY A 217 5.22 -8.30 -5.98
C GLY A 217 5.18 -6.79 -6.09
N ILE A 218 5.00 -6.22 -7.28
CA ILE A 218 4.99 -4.77 -7.47
C ILE A 218 3.72 -4.16 -6.85
N VAL A 219 3.89 -3.15 -6.00
CA VAL A 219 2.81 -2.38 -5.38
C VAL A 219 2.13 -1.54 -6.47
N GLN A 220 0.80 -1.67 -6.56
CA GLN A 220 0.02 -0.96 -7.58
C GLN A 220 -0.52 0.35 -7.04
N THR A 221 -1.08 0.33 -5.84
CA THR A 221 -1.68 1.50 -5.20
C THR A 221 -1.98 1.20 -3.72
N LEU A 222 -2.23 2.26 -2.96
CA LEU A 222 -2.35 2.32 -1.52
C LEU A 222 -3.56 3.18 -1.15
N VAL A 223 -4.26 2.80 -0.11
CA VAL A 223 -5.24 3.64 0.58
C VAL A 223 -4.85 3.74 2.05
N GLU A 224 -4.94 4.93 2.63
CA GLU A 224 -4.81 5.11 4.07
C GLU A 224 -6.06 4.60 4.81
N LEU A 225 -5.85 3.78 5.84
CA LEU A 225 -6.93 3.42 6.75
C LEU A 225 -7.04 4.51 7.82
N ARG A 226 -8.17 5.18 7.89
CA ARG A 226 -8.51 6.15 8.95
C ARG A 226 -9.58 5.59 9.85
N ARG A 227 -9.79 6.24 11.01
CA ARG A 227 -10.79 5.99 12.08
C ARG A 227 -12.22 5.73 11.60
N SER A 228 -12.42 4.66 10.88
CA SER A 228 -13.68 4.23 10.29
C SER A 228 -13.79 2.75 10.53
N SER A 229 -14.89 2.35 11.16
CA SER A 229 -15.29 0.96 11.32
C SER A 229 -15.69 0.31 9.99
N GLU A 230 -15.80 1.09 8.92
CA GLU A 230 -16.28 0.67 7.60
C GLU A 230 -15.13 0.19 6.72
N LEU A 231 -14.53 -0.95 7.07
CA LEU A 231 -13.47 -1.58 6.28
C LEU A 231 -13.83 -1.78 4.80
N GLY A 232 -15.13 -1.89 4.49
CA GLY A 232 -15.65 -2.10 3.14
C GLY A 232 -15.33 -0.98 2.15
N LYS A 233 -15.33 0.30 2.57
CA LYS A 233 -15.17 1.43 1.63
C LYS A 233 -13.78 1.45 0.98
N TYR A 234 -12.75 1.07 1.74
CA TYR A 234 -11.37 0.99 1.27
C TYR A 234 -11.21 -0.07 0.18
N ALA A 235 -11.79 -1.26 0.41
CA ALA A 235 -11.77 -2.34 -0.57
C ALA A 235 -12.60 -1.98 -1.83
N LEU A 236 -13.73 -1.29 -1.67
CA LEU A 236 -14.53 -0.79 -2.80
C LEU A 236 -13.76 0.24 -3.64
N ALA A 237 -13.14 1.22 -3.00
CA ALA A 237 -12.31 2.23 -3.66
C ALA A 237 -11.14 1.59 -4.42
N MET A 238 -10.46 0.63 -3.79
CA MET A 238 -9.38 -0.14 -4.40
C MET A 238 -9.86 -0.91 -5.62
N ALA A 239 -10.96 -1.67 -5.50
CA ALA A 239 -11.56 -2.41 -6.61
C ALA A 239 -11.95 -1.47 -7.77
N ASN A 240 -12.59 -0.34 -7.46
CA ASN A 240 -12.96 0.65 -8.46
C ASN A 240 -11.72 1.17 -9.21
N LYS A 241 -10.65 1.54 -8.48
CA LYS A 241 -9.40 2.03 -9.08
C LYS A 241 -8.75 1.01 -10.00
N LEU A 242 -8.65 -0.25 -9.55
CA LEU A 242 -8.05 -1.33 -10.34
C LEU A 242 -8.81 -1.56 -11.66
N ILE A 243 -10.14 -1.53 -11.62
CA ILE A 243 -10.97 -1.72 -12.82
C ILE A 243 -10.87 -0.51 -13.76
N ASP A 244 -10.85 0.71 -13.22
CA ASP A 244 -10.73 1.93 -14.02
C ASP A 244 -9.39 1.99 -14.77
N VAL A 245 -8.31 1.50 -14.16
CA VAL A 245 -6.97 1.52 -14.77
C VAL A 245 -6.70 0.32 -15.67
N TYR A 246 -7.09 -0.89 -15.26
CA TYR A 246 -6.71 -2.12 -15.97
C TYR A 246 -7.79 -2.69 -16.88
N GLY A 247 -9.05 -2.27 -16.69
CA GLY A 247 -10.18 -2.69 -17.49
C GLY A 247 -10.62 -4.12 -17.22
N ALA A 248 -11.00 -4.83 -18.29
CA ALA A 248 -11.77 -6.06 -18.18
C ALA A 248 -10.92 -7.33 -17.91
N ASN A 249 -11.60 -8.35 -17.37
CA ASN A 249 -11.11 -9.70 -17.10
C ASN A 249 -9.99 -9.77 -16.06
N GLY A 250 -9.95 -8.85 -15.11
CA GLY A 250 -9.08 -8.92 -13.94
C GLY A 250 -9.58 -9.93 -12.90
N VAL A 251 -8.65 -10.45 -12.11
CA VAL A 251 -8.95 -11.23 -10.90
C VAL A 251 -8.17 -10.63 -9.74
N THR A 252 -8.85 -10.43 -8.62
CA THR A 252 -8.23 -9.93 -7.39
C THR A 252 -8.39 -10.91 -6.24
N GLY A 253 -7.27 -11.27 -5.61
CA GLY A 253 -7.25 -12.00 -4.36
C GLY A 253 -7.58 -11.08 -3.19
N TYR A 254 -8.46 -11.52 -2.30
CA TYR A 254 -8.73 -10.89 -1.02
C TYR A 254 -9.11 -11.95 0.03
N ASN A 255 -8.63 -11.82 1.27
CA ASN A 255 -8.87 -12.78 2.36
C ASN A 255 -10.36 -13.08 2.61
N ILE A 256 -11.20 -12.07 2.38
CA ILE A 256 -12.66 -12.17 2.47
C ILE A 256 -13.33 -12.03 1.10
N GLY A 257 -12.66 -12.40 0.01
CA GLY A 257 -13.14 -12.23 -1.37
C GLY A 257 -14.55 -12.81 -1.62
N CYS A 258 -14.93 -13.86 -0.90
CA CYS A 258 -16.26 -14.45 -0.96
C CYS A 258 -17.37 -13.55 -0.41
N SER A 259 -17.18 -12.95 0.78
CA SER A 259 -18.14 -12.02 1.37
C SER A 259 -18.05 -10.66 0.67
N PHE A 260 -16.85 -10.24 0.30
CA PHE A 260 -16.64 -9.00 -0.45
C PHE A 260 -17.33 -9.02 -1.82
N SER A 261 -17.43 -10.18 -2.48
CA SER A 261 -18.23 -10.30 -3.71
C SER A 261 -19.71 -9.94 -3.50
N LYS A 262 -20.26 -10.21 -2.30
CA LYS A 262 -21.62 -9.78 -1.93
C LYS A 262 -21.68 -8.27 -1.68
N THR A 263 -20.68 -7.72 -0.98
CA THR A 263 -20.54 -6.27 -0.78
C THR A 263 -20.49 -5.54 -2.11
N ILE A 264 -19.67 -6.02 -3.04
CA ILE A 264 -19.59 -5.48 -4.41
C ILE A 264 -20.95 -5.52 -5.10
N ALA A 265 -21.68 -6.64 -5.02
CA ALA A 265 -23.00 -6.78 -5.63
C ALA A 265 -24.06 -5.83 -5.04
N ALA A 266 -23.88 -5.39 -3.79
CA ALA A 266 -24.75 -4.44 -3.10
C ALA A 266 -24.25 -2.98 -3.19
N SER A 267 -23.10 -2.74 -3.82
CA SER A 267 -22.47 -1.41 -3.93
C SER A 267 -22.77 -0.71 -5.25
N SER A 268 -22.45 0.58 -5.34
CA SER A 268 -22.50 1.38 -6.57
C SER A 268 -21.55 0.86 -7.67
N VAL A 269 -20.55 0.06 -7.32
CA VAL A 269 -19.54 -0.50 -8.26
C VAL A 269 -20.02 -1.80 -8.92
N ALA A 270 -21.16 -2.37 -8.51
CA ALA A 270 -21.65 -3.67 -8.98
C ALA A 270 -21.68 -3.79 -10.52
N ASP A 271 -22.26 -2.80 -11.20
CA ASP A 271 -22.39 -2.81 -12.66
C ASP A 271 -21.04 -2.66 -13.37
N LYS A 272 -20.12 -1.89 -12.78
CA LYS A 272 -18.77 -1.72 -13.31
C LYS A 272 -18.01 -3.05 -13.24
N VAL A 273 -18.06 -3.73 -12.10
CA VAL A 273 -17.44 -5.07 -11.91
C VAL A 273 -18.02 -6.09 -12.88
N LYS A 274 -19.34 -6.14 -13.03
CA LYS A 274 -20.03 -7.05 -13.96
C LYS A 274 -19.61 -6.78 -15.42
N LYS A 275 -19.64 -5.52 -15.86
CA LYS A 275 -19.22 -5.12 -17.22
C LYS A 275 -17.75 -5.43 -17.49
N ALA A 276 -16.90 -5.22 -16.49
CA ALA A 276 -15.48 -5.57 -16.57
C ALA A 276 -15.24 -7.09 -16.49
N ASN A 277 -16.23 -7.91 -16.15
CA ASN A 277 -16.02 -9.34 -15.86
C ASN A 277 -14.89 -9.56 -14.83
N HIS A 278 -14.83 -8.69 -13.82
CA HIS A 278 -13.82 -8.75 -12.77
C HIS A 278 -14.24 -9.73 -11.68
N ARG A 279 -13.31 -10.56 -11.21
CA ARG A 279 -13.59 -11.61 -10.23
C ARG A 279 -12.81 -11.39 -8.95
N PHE A 280 -13.47 -11.60 -7.82
CA PHE A 280 -12.81 -11.64 -6.51
C PHE A 280 -12.70 -13.09 -6.06
N VAL A 281 -11.53 -13.47 -5.55
CA VAL A 281 -11.21 -14.82 -5.11
C VAL A 281 -10.62 -14.76 -3.71
N VAL A 282 -10.66 -15.88 -3.00
CA VAL A 282 -9.97 -15.99 -1.70
C VAL A 282 -8.56 -16.49 -1.94
N ASN A 283 -7.58 -15.82 -1.34
CA ASN A 283 -6.17 -16.20 -1.39
C ASN A 283 -5.97 -17.65 -0.91
N ALA A 284 -4.92 -18.32 -1.38
CA ALA A 284 -4.77 -19.76 -1.18
C ALA A 284 -4.66 -20.19 0.29
N PHE A 285 -3.86 -19.51 1.12
CA PHE A 285 -3.72 -19.91 2.54
C PHE A 285 -5.00 -19.63 3.31
N HIS A 286 -5.63 -18.49 3.04
CA HIS A 286 -6.88 -18.11 3.70
C HIS A 286 -8.06 -18.98 3.24
N GLY A 287 -8.05 -19.43 1.98
CA GLY A 287 -9.12 -20.21 1.36
C GLY A 287 -9.45 -21.50 2.11
N HIS A 288 -8.45 -22.17 2.68
CA HIS A 288 -8.64 -23.41 3.44
C HIS A 288 -9.41 -23.22 4.76
N ALA A 289 -9.42 -22.01 5.32
CA ALA A 289 -10.18 -21.68 6.52
C ALA A 289 -11.65 -21.28 6.22
N HIS A 290 -12.06 -21.31 4.95
CA HIS A 290 -13.48 -21.16 4.56
C HIS A 290 -14.17 -22.53 4.47
N ASN A 291 -15.51 -22.54 4.55
CA ASN A 291 -16.28 -23.78 4.38
C ASN A 291 -16.11 -24.39 2.98
N ARG A 292 -16.40 -25.69 2.83
CA ARG A 292 -16.18 -26.42 1.56
C ARG A 292 -16.91 -25.79 0.38
N HIS A 293 -18.11 -25.25 0.57
CA HIS A 293 -18.86 -24.60 -0.50
C HIS A 293 -18.14 -23.35 -1.02
N CYS A 294 -17.70 -22.49 -0.09
CA CYS A 294 -16.90 -21.30 -0.39
C CYS A 294 -15.59 -21.67 -1.08
N GLN A 295 -14.89 -22.71 -0.61
CA GLN A 295 -13.66 -23.19 -1.24
C GLN A 295 -13.88 -23.53 -2.72
N LEU A 296 -14.91 -24.32 -3.03
CA LEU A 296 -15.21 -24.73 -4.41
C LEU A 296 -15.55 -23.54 -5.32
N GLN A 297 -16.08 -22.45 -4.76
CA GLN A 297 -16.52 -21.28 -5.53
C GLN A 297 -15.50 -20.16 -5.62
N TYR A 298 -14.63 -19.97 -4.63
CA TYR A 298 -13.76 -18.79 -4.52
C TYR A 298 -12.27 -19.10 -4.34
N HIS A 299 -11.90 -20.31 -3.93
CA HIS A 299 -10.48 -20.62 -3.73
C HIS A 299 -9.76 -20.72 -5.08
N THR A 300 -8.58 -20.09 -5.16
CA THR A 300 -7.72 -20.04 -6.35
C THR A 300 -7.58 -21.36 -7.13
N LEU A 301 -7.46 -22.52 -6.45
CA LEU A 301 -7.34 -23.85 -7.07
C LEU A 301 -8.53 -24.24 -7.95
N TYR A 302 -9.74 -23.79 -7.61
CA TYR A 302 -10.96 -24.09 -8.36
C TYR A 302 -11.31 -22.98 -9.37
N GLN A 303 -10.51 -21.91 -9.42
CA GLN A 303 -10.74 -20.77 -10.28
C GLN A 303 -9.96 -20.90 -11.59
N LYS A 304 -10.70 -20.94 -12.71
CA LYS A 304 -10.08 -21.02 -14.04
C LYS A 304 -9.16 -19.83 -14.30
N GLY A 305 -7.93 -20.17 -14.74
CA GLY A 305 -6.91 -19.22 -15.19
C GLY A 305 -5.90 -18.79 -14.11
N LEU A 306 -6.09 -19.17 -12.84
CA LEU A 306 -5.15 -18.80 -11.77
C LEU A 306 -3.95 -19.77 -11.64
N GLY A 307 -4.11 -21.02 -12.08
CA GLY A 307 -3.05 -22.03 -12.00
C GLY A 307 -2.64 -22.28 -10.54
N ILE A 308 -1.33 -22.21 -10.27
CA ILE A 308 -0.75 -22.39 -8.92
C ILE A 308 -0.56 -21.06 -8.17
N LYS A 309 -1.15 -19.97 -8.63
CA LYS A 309 -0.96 -18.66 -7.99
C LYS A 309 -1.73 -18.61 -6.66
N ASP A 310 -1.02 -18.25 -5.59
CA ASP A 310 -1.54 -18.12 -4.23
C ASP A 310 -2.30 -16.81 -3.99
N LEU A 311 -1.88 -15.73 -4.66
CA LEU A 311 -2.33 -14.35 -4.48
C LEU A 311 -2.05 -13.76 -3.09
N GLU A 312 -1.00 -14.26 -2.41
CA GLU A 312 -0.63 -13.86 -1.04
C GLU A 312 0.38 -12.71 -1.02
N THR A 313 0.43 -11.95 -2.11
CA THR A 313 1.49 -10.96 -2.35
C THR A 313 1.44 -9.81 -1.33
N CYS A 314 0.25 -9.45 -0.85
CA CYS A 314 0.10 -8.42 0.18
C CYS A 314 0.81 -8.81 1.49
N GLU A 315 0.77 -10.07 1.92
CA GLU A 315 1.44 -10.51 3.14
C GLU A 315 2.96 -10.34 3.06
N HIS A 316 3.55 -10.55 1.88
CA HIS A 316 4.98 -10.29 1.66
C HIS A 316 5.30 -8.80 1.71
N VAL A 317 4.48 -7.97 1.04
CA VAL A 317 4.61 -6.50 1.10
C VAL A 317 4.54 -6.02 2.55
N PHE A 318 3.59 -6.54 3.33
CA PHE A 318 3.42 -6.20 4.74
C PHE A 318 4.60 -6.65 5.59
N ALA A 319 5.11 -7.86 5.39
CA ALA A 319 6.28 -8.34 6.10
C ALA A 319 7.47 -7.38 5.96
N GLY A 320 7.70 -6.84 4.75
CA GLY A 320 8.70 -5.81 4.51
C GLY A 320 8.34 -4.46 5.14
N SER A 321 7.13 -3.96 4.89
CA SER A 321 6.73 -2.62 5.30
C SER A 321 6.56 -2.47 6.81
N ASN A 322 6.27 -3.55 7.54
CA ASN A 322 6.12 -3.52 9.01
C ASN A 322 7.38 -3.03 9.73
N ALA A 323 8.56 -3.13 9.10
CA ALA A 323 9.79 -2.59 9.65
C ALA A 323 9.80 -1.05 9.73
N VAL A 324 8.90 -0.36 9.01
CA VAL A 324 8.72 1.10 9.07
C VAL A 324 7.94 1.54 10.33
N ALA A 325 7.07 0.67 10.87
CA ALA A 325 6.13 1.01 11.94
C ALA A 325 6.75 1.74 13.16
N PRO A 326 7.95 1.35 13.67
CA PRO A 326 8.57 2.04 14.80
C PRO A 326 8.96 3.51 14.52
N LEU A 327 9.15 3.89 13.26
CA LEU A 327 9.52 5.26 12.88
C LEU A 327 8.30 6.17 12.75
N ILE A 328 7.18 5.62 12.27
CA ILE A 328 6.04 6.42 11.82
C ILE A 328 4.93 6.57 12.87
N GLN A 329 4.96 5.79 13.95
CA GLN A 329 3.89 5.80 14.96
C GLN A 329 3.63 7.18 15.60
N HIS A 330 4.67 7.99 15.76
CA HIS A 330 4.62 9.33 16.34
C HIS A 330 5.09 10.41 15.37
N ALA A 331 5.17 10.09 14.09
CA ALA A 331 5.61 11.00 13.05
C ALA A 331 4.48 11.96 12.65
N SER A 332 4.79 13.08 11.98
CA SER A 332 3.75 13.85 11.29
C SER A 332 3.14 13.02 10.16
N TYR A 333 1.98 13.45 9.65
CA TYR A 333 1.39 12.82 8.47
C TYR A 333 2.33 12.84 7.26
N PHE A 334 3.05 13.96 7.08
CA PHE A 334 4.07 14.10 6.05
C PHE A 334 5.14 13.00 6.15
N HIS A 335 5.76 12.84 7.31
CA HIS A 335 6.79 11.82 7.52
C HIS A 335 6.22 10.40 7.50
N TRP A 336 4.99 10.18 7.98
CA TRP A 336 4.30 8.89 7.90
C TRP A 336 4.19 8.43 6.45
N LEU A 337 3.69 9.30 5.57
CA LEU A 337 3.53 8.95 4.15
C LEU A 337 4.87 8.88 3.42
N GLN A 338 5.79 9.81 3.69
CA GLN A 338 7.13 9.82 3.07
C GLN A 338 7.91 8.53 3.37
N CYS A 339 7.87 8.01 4.61
CA CYS A 339 8.54 6.76 4.97
C CYS A 339 7.90 5.54 4.29
N ILE A 340 6.57 5.51 4.15
CA ILE A 340 5.87 4.43 3.44
C ILE A 340 6.20 4.46 1.94
N ASP A 341 6.20 5.65 1.35
CA ASP A 341 6.51 5.85 -0.07
C ASP A 341 7.94 5.40 -0.42
N LEU A 342 8.93 5.80 0.39
CA LEU A 342 10.32 5.35 0.27
C LEU A 342 10.45 3.81 0.36
N GLN A 343 9.71 3.19 1.28
CA GLN A 343 9.72 1.74 1.44
C GLN A 343 9.12 1.03 0.23
N PHE A 344 8.01 1.54 -0.31
CA PHE A 344 7.36 0.94 -1.48
C PHE A 344 8.14 1.18 -2.77
N ASP A 345 8.75 2.35 -2.96
CA ASP A 345 9.65 2.59 -4.09
C ASP A 345 10.83 1.61 -4.10
N GLN A 346 11.49 1.42 -2.95
CA GLN A 346 12.57 0.44 -2.85
C GLN A 346 12.09 -1.00 -3.06
N TRP A 347 10.93 -1.35 -2.50
CA TRP A 347 10.31 -2.67 -2.68
C TRP A 347 10.04 -2.97 -4.15
N ASP A 348 9.48 -2.01 -4.88
CA ASP A 348 9.18 -2.13 -6.31
C ASP A 348 10.46 -2.23 -7.14
N LEU A 349 11.51 -1.46 -6.81
CA LEU A 349 12.82 -1.56 -7.45
C LEU A 349 13.44 -2.95 -7.29
N ASP A 350 13.39 -3.53 -6.08
CA ASP A 350 13.93 -4.86 -5.81
C ASP A 350 13.15 -5.93 -6.60
N HIS A 351 11.82 -5.89 -6.56
CA HIS A 351 10.98 -6.84 -7.30
C HIS A 351 11.09 -6.66 -8.81
N TYR A 352 11.27 -5.44 -9.30
CA TYR A 352 11.52 -5.18 -10.72
C TYR A 352 12.81 -5.86 -11.20
N GLN A 353 13.88 -5.79 -10.41
CA GLN A 353 15.13 -6.49 -10.73
C GLN A 353 14.94 -8.01 -10.76
N GLU A 354 14.09 -8.54 -9.89
CA GLU A 354 13.77 -9.97 -9.82
C GLU A 354 12.93 -10.47 -11.01
N LEU A 355 12.18 -9.61 -11.70
CA LEU A 355 11.42 -9.99 -12.91
C LEU A 355 12.32 -10.59 -14.01
N SER A 356 13.58 -10.15 -14.07
CA SER A 356 14.56 -10.58 -15.07
C SER A 356 15.31 -11.85 -14.67
N ARG A 357 15.22 -12.26 -13.40
CA ARG A 357 15.90 -13.47 -12.91
C ARG A 357 15.11 -14.68 -13.41
N PRO A 358 15.69 -15.55 -14.25
CA PRO A 358 15.06 -16.84 -14.50
C PRO A 358 14.88 -17.52 -13.15
N THR A 359 13.70 -18.08 -12.90
CA THR A 359 13.36 -18.81 -11.67
C THR A 359 14.23 -20.06 -11.58
N SER A 360 15.51 -19.88 -11.24
CA SER A 360 16.40 -20.95 -10.85
C SER A 360 16.14 -21.26 -9.38
N GLN A 361 15.41 -22.36 -9.18
CA GLN A 361 15.32 -23.13 -7.95
C GLN A 361 14.53 -22.50 -6.80
N VAL A 362 13.35 -23.10 -6.59
CA VAL A 362 12.79 -23.37 -5.26
C VAL A 362 13.92 -23.87 -4.36
N SER A 363 14.48 -22.99 -3.53
CA SER A 363 15.29 -23.41 -2.40
C SER A 363 14.33 -23.89 -1.32
N THR A 364 14.10 -25.20 -1.30
CA THR A 364 13.66 -25.90 -0.11
C THR A 364 14.73 -25.68 0.98
N SER A 365 14.35 -25.00 2.06
CA SER A 365 15.03 -25.08 3.35
C SER A 365 13.99 -25.15 4.45
#